data_AF-A0A2G6UKT4-F1
#
_entry.id   AF-A0A2G6UKT4-F1
#
_cell.length_a   1.000
_cell.length_b   1.000
_cell.length_c   1.000
_cell.angle_alpha   90.00
_cell.angle_beta   90.00
_cell.angle_gamma   90.00
#
_symmetry.space_group_name_H-M   'P 1'
#
loop_
_entity.id
_entity.type
_entity.pdbx_description
1 polymer ?
#
loop_
_entity_poly.entity_id
_entity_poly.type
_entity_poly.pdbx_seq_one_letter_code
_entity_poly.pdbx_strand_id
1 'polypeptide(L)'
;MKLKFKKLMLLSITTATLLGLTSCKKETYSTTTTSLVSIFEDYNKNNEIKNTVDTIVLNNDQMFVDWSWQKFLWLTSNTEDNVPVFMKELKQVNDFGEEIKIDFLKKKGLPSSYIKDGKLPLILDLYQQADGTKLSSKSNSLVRYSIHANDGILEMFNSVDASSIISQAAEILKNDSLKRSIRESKNQYPVGATEIKIAWIKTSEVVDSTKTFNITAIVNQPNKNFYENYNNVELQRMSMIGFHIFTVTAEHPEGVWSTFDQRDLAPDRTSFHGDPVNSKSDKYTLFDGDSVGNTEDGIIQDKTTLTPKVKNKVFQSYPEGVRYNQASQGMEVIKEDKEFSAMIKSSNELAKKALTNDKVKIWANYKLVGSIWSKTNAPINELLDGDLSKPYGIGNGKSFGSLSLANVTMETTFQAEGMNCFTCHSMNNNLYRTNGSKKINVKSPLISSHLFEKYAELKAALLASQGAAKTDINKKLNTSTIKSSNNIDEINKLKNSIRESSREEARELLKK
;
A
#
# COMPACT_ATOMS: atom_id res chain seq x y z
N MET A 1 36.79 -30.33 -34.02
CA MET A 1 35.57 -29.58 -33.62
C MET A 1 35.00 -29.96 -32.25
N LYS A 2 34.94 -31.24 -31.86
CA LYS A 2 34.35 -31.67 -30.57
C LYS A 2 35.09 -31.21 -29.29
N LEU A 3 36.38 -30.84 -29.37
CA LEU A 3 37.14 -30.38 -28.20
C LEU A 3 36.96 -28.89 -27.87
N LYS A 4 36.61 -28.05 -28.86
CA LYS A 4 36.35 -26.61 -28.64
C LYS A 4 34.97 -26.34 -28.03
N PHE A 5 33.99 -27.23 -28.25
CA PHE A 5 32.65 -27.11 -27.68
C PHE A 5 32.59 -27.42 -26.17
N LYS A 6 33.39 -28.38 -25.68
CA LYS A 6 33.48 -28.67 -24.23
C LYS A 6 34.11 -27.54 -23.43
N LYS A 7 35.09 -26.82 -23.99
CA LYS A 7 35.71 -25.66 -23.32
C LYS A 7 34.78 -24.45 -23.26
N LEU A 8 33.90 -24.25 -24.25
CA LEU A 8 32.93 -23.15 -24.24
C LEU A 8 31.77 -23.39 -23.26
N MET A 9 31.31 -24.64 -23.12
CA MET A 9 30.29 -24.99 -22.10
C MET A 9 30.84 -24.96 -20.67
N LEU A 10 32.09 -25.36 -20.45
CA LEU A 10 32.69 -25.27 -19.12
C LEU A 10 32.92 -23.82 -18.67
N LEU A 11 33.18 -22.91 -19.62
CA LEU A 11 33.33 -21.47 -19.33
C LEU A 11 31.98 -20.79 -19.05
N SER A 12 30.88 -21.21 -19.70
CA SER A 12 29.54 -20.66 -19.45
C SER A 12 28.92 -21.18 -18.15
N ILE A 13 29.24 -22.41 -17.75
CA ILE A 13 28.77 -22.97 -16.46
C ILE A 13 29.53 -22.35 -15.29
N THR A 14 30.82 -22.01 -15.46
CA THR A 14 31.61 -21.32 -14.42
C THR A 14 31.30 -19.83 -14.30
N THR A 15 30.90 -19.13 -15.37
CA THR A 15 30.42 -17.73 -15.27
C THR A 15 29.01 -17.65 -14.68
N ALA A 16 28.12 -18.62 -14.95
CA ALA A 16 26.80 -18.67 -14.35
C ALA A 16 26.81 -19.06 -12.86
N THR A 17 27.79 -19.86 -12.41
CA THR A 17 27.98 -20.15 -10.97
C THR A 17 28.68 -19.02 -10.21
N LEU A 18 29.50 -18.19 -10.87
CA LEU A 18 30.15 -17.04 -10.22
C LEU A 18 29.22 -15.82 -10.06
N LEU A 19 28.22 -15.66 -10.94
CA LEU A 19 27.14 -14.68 -10.79
C LEU A 19 26.06 -15.12 -9.77
N GLY A 20 26.04 -16.38 -9.36
CA GLY A 20 25.16 -16.91 -8.32
C GLY A 20 25.79 -17.04 -6.92
N LEU A 21 27.09 -16.71 -6.78
CA LEU A 21 27.84 -16.83 -5.51
C LEU A 21 28.48 -15.51 -5.04
N THR A 22 28.14 -14.40 -5.68
CA THR A 22 28.61 -13.05 -5.31
C THR A 22 27.48 -12.18 -4.77
N SER A 23 26.81 -12.63 -3.71
CA SER A 23 26.43 -11.77 -2.57
C SER A 23 25.86 -12.59 -1.40
N CYS A 24 26.73 -13.38 -0.75
CA CYS A 24 26.61 -13.57 0.70
C CYS A 24 27.70 -12.70 1.36
N LYS A 25 27.77 -11.42 0.98
CA LYS A 25 28.19 -10.46 2.00
C LYS A 25 27.06 -10.48 3.01
N LYS A 26 27.32 -11.03 4.20
CA LYS A 26 26.48 -10.75 5.36
C LYS A 26 26.48 -9.23 5.44
N GLU A 27 25.42 -8.58 4.98
CA GLU A 27 25.31 -7.13 5.10
C GLU A 27 25.50 -6.84 6.58
N THR A 28 26.54 -6.10 6.90
CA THR A 28 26.81 -5.68 8.27
C THR A 28 25.80 -4.61 8.59
N TYR A 29 24.63 -5.04 9.07
CA TYR A 29 23.61 -4.15 9.59
C TYR A 29 24.11 -3.49 10.89
N SER A 30 23.78 -2.21 11.04
CA SER A 30 24.14 -1.46 12.25
C SER A 30 23.15 -1.77 13.37
N THR A 31 23.64 -1.77 14.61
CA THR A 31 22.81 -1.78 15.82
C THR A 31 22.75 -0.40 16.50
N THR A 32 23.46 0.59 15.94
CA THR A 32 23.49 1.94 16.51
C THR A 32 22.20 2.67 16.15
N THR A 33 21.44 3.07 17.16
CA THR A 33 20.20 3.81 17.00
C THR A 33 20.39 5.28 17.36
N THR A 34 19.63 6.13 16.70
CA THR A 34 19.49 7.54 17.06
C THR A 34 18.21 7.68 17.86
N SER A 35 18.27 8.32 19.03
CA SER A 35 17.08 8.54 19.84
C SER A 35 16.06 9.43 19.11
N LEU A 36 14.77 9.26 19.41
CA LEU A 36 13.70 10.09 18.84
C LEU A 36 13.91 11.59 19.06
N VAL A 37 14.45 11.98 20.22
CA VAL A 37 14.79 13.38 20.53
C VAL A 37 15.80 13.90 19.52
N SER A 38 16.89 13.16 19.31
CA SER A 38 17.95 13.52 18.36
C SER A 38 17.43 13.56 16.92
N ILE A 39 16.55 12.63 16.54
CA ILE A 39 15.89 12.64 15.22
C ILE A 39 15.13 13.95 15.01
N PHE A 40 14.33 14.38 15.99
CA PHE A 40 13.58 15.64 15.89
C PHE A 40 14.47 16.88 15.95
N GLU A 41 15.53 16.88 16.75
CA GLU A 41 16.52 17.96 16.79
C GLU A 41 17.22 18.13 15.44
N ASP A 42 17.69 17.02 14.84
CA ASP A 42 18.32 17.02 13.53
C ASP A 42 17.36 17.53 12.45
N TYR A 43 16.10 17.10 12.48
CA TYR A 43 15.11 17.56 11.51
C TYR A 43 14.77 19.04 11.66
N ASN A 44 14.59 19.54 12.89
CA ASN A 44 14.37 20.96 13.14
C ASN A 44 15.53 21.83 12.65
N LYS A 45 16.75 21.33 12.78
CA LYS A 45 17.97 22.03 12.40
C LYS A 45 18.17 22.05 10.90
N ASN A 46 17.98 20.91 10.25
CA ASN A 46 18.39 20.72 8.85
C ASN A 46 17.22 20.77 7.87
N ASN A 47 15.97 20.62 8.35
CA ASN A 47 14.78 20.45 7.52
C ASN A 47 14.81 19.20 6.62
N GLU A 48 15.74 18.30 6.92
CA GLU A 48 15.95 17.01 6.27
C GLU A 48 16.52 16.02 7.29
N ILE A 49 16.20 14.75 7.14
CA ILE A 49 16.87 13.63 7.80
C ILE A 49 17.36 12.69 6.72
N LYS A 50 18.50 12.01 6.91
CA LYS A 50 18.95 10.96 6.00
C LYS A 50 18.24 9.64 6.27
N ASN A 51 17.92 8.89 5.21
CA ASN A 51 17.46 7.52 5.36
C ASN A 51 18.64 6.59 5.70
N THR A 52 18.88 6.38 6.99
CA THR A 52 19.95 5.49 7.48
C THR A 52 19.40 4.30 8.27
N VAL A 53 18.07 4.13 8.32
CA VAL A 53 17.43 3.25 9.31
C VAL A 53 16.92 1.94 8.74
N ASP A 54 16.75 1.83 7.43
CA ASP A 54 16.27 0.57 6.84
C ASP A 54 17.28 -0.57 7.05
N THR A 55 18.57 -0.25 7.19
CA THR A 55 19.68 -1.18 7.45
C THR A 55 19.98 -1.39 8.94
N ILE A 56 19.15 -0.87 9.85
CA ILE A 56 19.28 -1.10 11.30
C ILE A 56 18.47 -2.33 11.68
N VAL A 57 19.04 -3.20 12.50
CA VAL A 57 18.29 -4.33 13.08
C VAL A 57 17.35 -3.81 14.17
N LEU A 58 16.05 -3.85 13.90
CA LEU A 58 14.99 -3.49 14.86
C LEU A 58 14.66 -4.70 15.74
N ASN A 59 14.77 -4.55 17.06
CA ASN A 59 14.62 -5.69 17.98
C ASN A 59 13.89 -5.40 19.29
N ASN A 60 13.39 -4.17 19.47
CA ASN A 60 12.53 -3.81 20.57
C ASN A 60 11.54 -2.73 20.14
N ASP A 61 10.41 -2.67 20.85
CA ASP A 61 9.27 -1.81 20.59
C ASP A 61 9.64 -0.34 20.36
N GLN A 62 10.52 0.24 21.19
CA GLN A 62 10.91 1.64 21.06
C GLN A 62 11.65 1.90 19.74
N MET A 63 12.48 0.97 19.29
CA MET A 63 13.16 1.09 17.99
C MET A 63 12.17 1.12 16.82
N PHE A 64 11.08 0.36 16.88
CA PHE A 64 10.04 0.41 15.85
C PHE A 64 9.29 1.74 15.87
N VAL A 65 8.99 2.30 17.05
CA VAL A 65 8.37 3.63 17.18
C VAL A 65 9.29 4.72 16.64
N ASP A 66 10.58 4.69 16.99
CA ASP A 66 11.58 5.65 16.55
C ASP A 66 11.78 5.57 15.03
N TRP A 67 11.89 4.34 14.51
CA TRP A 67 11.96 4.07 13.07
C TRP A 67 10.74 4.62 12.33
N SER A 68 9.53 4.41 12.86
CA SER A 68 8.28 4.86 12.23
C SER A 68 8.29 6.38 12.03
N TRP A 69 8.66 7.13 13.07
CA TRP A 69 8.80 8.58 13.00
C TRP A 69 9.91 9.02 12.05
N GLN A 70 11.09 8.41 12.16
CA GLN A 70 12.22 8.76 11.30
C GLN A 70 11.89 8.53 9.81
N LYS A 71 11.25 7.41 9.48
CA LYS A 71 10.85 7.07 8.11
C LYS A 71 9.81 8.06 7.58
N PHE A 72 8.80 8.40 8.38
CA PHE A 72 7.82 9.43 8.03
C PHE A 72 8.47 10.79 7.78
N LEU A 73 9.36 11.26 8.67
CA LEU A 73 10.04 12.54 8.52
C LEU A 73 11.02 12.56 7.33
N TRP A 74 11.72 11.45 7.07
CA TRP A 74 12.54 11.32 5.87
C TRP A 74 11.70 11.41 4.59
N LEU A 75 10.63 10.61 4.47
CA LEU A 75 9.75 10.62 3.30
C LEU A 75 9.11 11.99 3.05
N THR A 76 8.87 12.75 4.11
CA THR A 76 8.26 14.08 4.07
C THR A 76 9.27 15.23 4.09
N SER A 77 10.57 14.94 4.18
CA SER A 77 11.65 15.93 4.07
C SER A 77 11.60 16.65 2.73
N ASN A 78 11.87 17.94 2.72
CA ASN A 78 11.91 18.77 1.53
C ASN A 78 13.30 19.37 1.35
N THR A 79 14.12 18.67 0.57
CA THR A 79 15.45 19.11 0.20
C THR A 79 15.35 20.21 -0.88
N GLU A 80 15.47 21.47 -0.47
CA GLU A 80 15.68 22.69 -1.30
C GLU A 80 14.50 23.23 -2.15
N ASP A 81 13.69 22.40 -2.78
CA ASP A 81 12.64 22.83 -3.75
C ASP A 81 11.19 22.74 -3.25
N ASN A 82 11.00 22.53 -1.94
CA ASN A 82 9.69 22.30 -1.30
C ASN A 82 8.92 21.07 -1.81
N VAL A 83 9.57 20.15 -2.52
CA VAL A 83 8.97 18.86 -2.92
C VAL A 83 9.41 17.78 -1.92
N PRO A 84 8.47 17.03 -1.32
CA PRO A 84 8.80 15.93 -0.41
C PRO A 84 9.63 14.83 -1.08
N VAL A 85 10.50 14.17 -0.31
CA VAL A 85 11.32 13.03 -0.75
C VAL A 85 10.47 11.94 -1.42
N PHE A 86 9.28 11.63 -0.91
CA PHE A 86 8.44 10.59 -1.51
C PHE A 86 8.04 10.88 -2.96
N MET A 87 7.99 12.15 -3.38
CA MET A 87 7.72 12.52 -4.78
C MET A 87 8.97 12.55 -5.65
N LYS A 88 10.16 12.55 -5.04
CA LYS A 88 11.46 12.62 -5.73
C LYS A 88 12.08 11.24 -5.91
N GLU A 89 12.04 10.43 -4.85
CA GLU A 89 12.79 9.17 -4.75
C GLU A 89 11.91 7.94 -4.95
N LEU A 90 10.59 8.06 -4.82
CA LEU A 90 9.66 6.98 -5.10
C LEU A 90 8.90 7.27 -6.40
N LYS A 91 8.54 6.20 -7.11
CA LYS A 91 7.73 6.26 -8.32
C LYS A 91 6.27 6.22 -7.94
N GLN A 92 5.49 7.18 -8.41
CA GLN A 92 4.05 7.09 -8.30
C GLN A 92 3.53 5.95 -9.20
N VAL A 93 2.68 5.09 -8.65
CA VAL A 93 2.11 3.92 -9.35
C VAL A 93 0.60 3.90 -9.24
N ASN A 94 -0.06 3.19 -10.16
CA ASN A 94 -1.48 2.84 -10.06
C ASN A 94 -1.69 1.62 -9.14
N ASP A 95 -2.94 1.20 -8.93
CA ASP A 95 -3.30 0.03 -8.10
C ASP A 95 -2.71 -1.30 -8.59
N PHE A 96 -2.16 -1.35 -9.81
CA PHE A 96 -1.51 -2.54 -10.39
C PHE A 96 0.02 -2.46 -10.33
N GLY A 97 0.58 -1.47 -9.62
CA GLY A 97 2.02 -1.22 -9.51
C GLY A 97 2.67 -0.79 -10.83
N GLU A 98 1.89 -0.31 -11.80
CA GLU A 98 2.43 0.29 -13.01
C GLU A 98 2.76 1.76 -12.77
N GLU A 99 3.99 2.16 -13.10
CA GLU A 99 4.47 3.54 -12.96
C GLU A 99 3.63 4.53 -13.79
N ILE A 100 3.18 5.60 -13.15
CA ILE A 100 2.46 6.70 -13.78
C ILE A 100 3.47 7.64 -14.46
N LYS A 101 3.56 7.56 -15.79
CA LYS A 101 4.51 8.35 -16.60
C LYS A 101 3.84 9.50 -17.32
N ILE A 102 4.53 10.64 -17.41
CA ILE A 102 4.08 11.83 -18.16
C ILE A 102 3.65 11.46 -19.59
N ASP A 103 4.48 10.70 -20.32
CA ASP A 103 4.19 10.33 -21.70
C ASP A 103 2.96 9.44 -21.84
N PHE A 104 2.70 8.60 -20.84
CA PHE A 104 1.48 7.80 -20.79
C PHE A 104 0.26 8.71 -20.61
N LEU A 105 0.32 9.67 -19.68
CA LEU A 105 -0.77 10.60 -19.43
C LEU A 105 -1.05 11.53 -20.61
N LYS A 106 -0.01 12.05 -21.28
CA LYS A 106 -0.16 12.83 -22.52
C LYS A 106 -0.88 12.03 -23.61
N LYS A 107 -0.52 10.76 -23.80
CA LYS A 107 -1.21 9.85 -24.74
C LYS A 107 -2.68 9.59 -24.34
N LYS A 108 -3.00 9.73 -23.07
CA LYS A 108 -4.37 9.62 -22.54
C LYS A 108 -5.16 10.94 -22.58
N GLY A 109 -4.56 12.02 -23.11
CA GLY A 109 -5.22 13.29 -23.32
C GLY A 109 -4.95 14.35 -22.26
N LEU A 110 -4.00 14.11 -21.33
CA LEU A 110 -3.65 15.10 -20.32
C LEU A 110 -3.08 16.37 -21.00
N PRO A 111 -3.68 17.56 -20.79
CA PRO A 111 -3.18 18.79 -21.39
C PRO A 111 -1.76 19.13 -20.93
N SER A 112 -0.88 19.47 -21.90
CA SER A 112 0.51 19.83 -21.62
C SER A 112 0.66 21.03 -20.66
N SER A 113 -0.35 21.91 -20.57
CA SER A 113 -0.39 23.04 -19.65
C SER A 113 -0.35 22.65 -18.17
N TYR A 114 -0.71 21.41 -17.84
CA TYR A 114 -0.66 20.89 -16.47
C TYR A 114 0.72 20.35 -16.07
N ILE A 115 1.64 20.19 -17.02
CA ILE A 115 3.00 19.68 -16.77
C ILE A 115 3.94 20.88 -16.73
N LYS A 116 4.57 21.12 -15.57
CA LYS A 116 5.55 22.20 -15.39
C LYS A 116 6.95 21.62 -15.28
N ASP A 117 7.90 22.21 -16.02
CA ASP A 117 9.34 21.90 -15.96
C ASP A 117 9.70 20.41 -16.11
N GLY A 118 8.87 19.64 -16.81
CA GLY A 118 9.06 18.20 -16.96
C GLY A 118 8.89 17.39 -15.67
N LYS A 119 8.48 18.02 -14.55
CA LYS A 119 8.15 17.34 -13.30
C LYS A 119 6.69 16.86 -13.36
N LEU A 120 6.46 15.61 -12.96
CA LEU A 120 5.10 15.07 -12.84
C LEU A 120 4.47 15.67 -11.56
N PRO A 121 3.37 16.44 -11.66
CA PRO A 121 2.60 16.78 -10.46
C PRO A 121 1.95 15.51 -9.90
N LEU A 122 1.61 15.54 -8.61
CA LEU A 122 0.86 14.44 -7.99
C LEU A 122 -0.43 14.18 -8.79
N ILE A 123 -0.64 12.93 -9.20
CA ILE A 123 -1.87 12.51 -9.91
C ILE A 123 -2.79 11.78 -8.94
N LEU A 124 -4.07 12.11 -8.90
CA LEU A 124 -5.03 11.53 -7.96
C LEU A 124 -6.20 10.89 -8.70
N ASP A 125 -5.98 9.65 -9.13
CA ASP A 125 -6.96 8.81 -9.83
C ASP A 125 -7.73 7.89 -8.88
N LEU A 126 -7.11 7.54 -7.74
CA LEU A 126 -7.62 6.54 -6.81
C LEU A 126 -8.58 7.19 -5.80
N TYR A 127 -9.67 6.50 -5.50
CA TYR A 127 -10.69 6.94 -4.53
C TYR A 127 -11.13 5.82 -3.59
N GLN A 128 -10.43 4.68 -3.63
CA GLN A 128 -10.67 3.52 -2.78
C GLN A 128 -9.58 3.38 -1.72
N GLN A 129 -10.05 3.13 -0.50
CA GLN A 129 -9.27 2.69 0.66
C GLN A 129 -8.64 1.31 0.44
N ALA A 130 -7.87 0.82 1.41
CA ALA A 130 -7.28 -0.52 1.34
C ALA A 130 -8.36 -1.63 1.25
N ASP A 131 -9.56 -1.35 1.75
CA ASP A 131 -10.71 -2.26 1.74
C ASP A 131 -11.66 -2.11 0.55
N GLY A 132 -11.37 -1.18 -0.37
CA GLY A 132 -12.25 -0.85 -1.50
C GLY A 132 -13.37 0.15 -1.16
N THR A 133 -13.51 0.55 0.12
CA THR A 133 -14.46 1.58 0.58
C THR A 133 -14.06 2.96 0.08
N LYS A 134 -15.05 3.78 -0.23
CA LYS A 134 -14.89 5.19 -0.58
C LYS A 134 -15.16 6.04 0.65
N LEU A 135 -14.30 7.02 0.89
CA LEU A 135 -14.44 7.99 1.97
C LEU A 135 -14.70 9.38 1.38
N SER A 136 -15.49 10.20 2.07
CA SER A 136 -15.78 11.57 1.65
C SER A 136 -15.84 12.52 2.85
N SER A 137 -15.55 13.79 2.59
CA SER A 137 -15.81 14.91 3.49
C SER A 137 -17.30 15.12 3.77
N LYS A 138 -17.58 16.06 4.68
CA LYS A 138 -18.91 16.57 5.02
C LYS A 138 -19.71 17.09 3.82
N SER A 139 -19.04 17.69 2.84
CA SER A 139 -19.66 18.21 1.62
C SER A 139 -19.80 17.17 0.49
N ASN A 140 -19.45 15.91 0.74
CA ASN A 140 -19.33 14.83 -0.24
C ASN A 140 -18.14 14.95 -1.23
N SER A 141 -17.16 15.82 -0.98
CA SER A 141 -15.89 15.71 -1.70
C SER A 141 -15.20 14.41 -1.31
N LEU A 142 -14.89 13.58 -2.31
CA LEU A 142 -14.22 12.30 -2.10
C LEU A 142 -12.78 12.48 -1.62
N VAL A 143 -12.37 11.60 -0.73
CA VAL A 143 -10.95 11.36 -0.42
C VAL A 143 -10.33 10.64 -1.62
N ARG A 144 -9.10 11.04 -1.94
CA ARG A 144 -8.27 10.54 -3.02
C ARG A 144 -7.03 9.88 -2.46
N TYR A 145 -6.45 8.97 -3.22
CA TYR A 145 -5.25 8.24 -2.80
C TYR A 145 -4.15 8.34 -3.85
N SER A 146 -2.91 8.30 -3.38
CA SER A 146 -1.73 8.09 -4.21
C SER A 146 -0.91 6.95 -3.63
N ILE A 147 -0.41 6.08 -4.50
CA ILE A 147 0.53 5.01 -4.11
C ILE A 147 1.89 5.34 -4.72
N HIS A 148 2.95 5.18 -3.94
CA HIS A 148 4.32 5.34 -4.41
C HIS A 148 5.16 4.15 -3.97
N ALA A 149 6.07 3.71 -4.83
CA ALA A 149 6.95 2.59 -4.55
C ALA A 149 8.36 2.86 -5.11
N ASN A 150 9.39 2.32 -4.47
CA ASN A 150 10.74 2.37 -5.00
C ASN A 150 11.07 1.10 -5.83
N ASP A 151 12.27 1.10 -6.43
CA ASP A 151 12.71 -0.01 -7.29
C ASP A 151 12.83 -1.35 -6.54
N GLY A 152 13.11 -1.32 -5.23
CA GLY A 152 13.11 -2.51 -4.39
C GLY A 152 11.78 -3.27 -4.42
N ILE A 153 10.64 -2.57 -4.53
CA ILE A 153 9.32 -3.20 -4.71
C ILE A 153 9.13 -3.62 -6.17
N LEU A 154 9.31 -2.68 -7.10
CA LEU A 154 8.87 -2.84 -8.48
C LEU A 154 9.69 -3.85 -9.27
N GLU A 155 10.99 -3.99 -8.98
CA GLU A 155 11.83 -4.98 -9.65
C GLU A 155 11.43 -6.41 -9.29
N MET A 156 10.90 -6.65 -8.08
CA MET A 156 10.44 -7.97 -7.66
C MET A 156 9.28 -8.52 -8.49
N PHE A 157 8.54 -7.65 -9.18
CA PHE A 157 7.44 -8.05 -10.07
C PHE A 157 7.93 -8.83 -11.30
N ASN A 158 9.23 -8.74 -11.60
CA ASN A 158 9.92 -9.46 -12.68
C ASN A 158 10.80 -10.60 -12.15
N SER A 159 10.70 -10.93 -10.87
CA SER A 159 11.48 -12.01 -10.27
C SER A 159 11.02 -13.40 -10.72
N VAL A 160 11.83 -14.42 -10.45
CA VAL A 160 11.50 -15.82 -10.76
C VAL A 160 10.24 -16.26 -10.01
N ASP A 161 10.12 -15.93 -8.72
CA ASP A 161 8.96 -16.25 -7.91
C ASP A 161 7.69 -15.54 -8.41
N ALA A 162 7.79 -14.26 -8.80
CA ALA A 162 6.68 -13.54 -9.41
C ALA A 162 6.19 -14.24 -10.69
N SER A 163 7.13 -14.60 -11.58
CA SER A 163 6.83 -15.32 -12.82
C SER A 163 6.20 -16.68 -12.55
N SER A 164 6.66 -17.39 -11.52
CA SER A 164 6.13 -18.69 -11.08
C SER A 164 4.69 -18.56 -10.56
N ILE A 165 4.43 -17.61 -9.67
CA ILE A 165 3.09 -17.34 -9.12
C ILE A 165 2.11 -17.02 -10.25
N ILE A 166 2.49 -16.11 -11.15
CA ILE A 166 1.65 -15.67 -12.27
C ILE A 166 1.32 -16.83 -13.22
N SER A 167 2.32 -17.67 -13.53
CA SER A 167 2.14 -18.80 -14.46
C SER A 167 1.26 -19.89 -13.86
N GLN A 168 1.51 -20.28 -12.60
CA GLN A 168 0.70 -21.26 -11.88
C GLN A 168 -0.74 -20.76 -11.70
N ALA A 169 -0.93 -19.48 -11.35
CA ALA A 169 -2.27 -18.89 -11.25
C ALA A 169 -3.00 -18.95 -12.60
N ALA A 170 -2.33 -18.62 -13.70
CA ALA A 170 -2.91 -18.71 -15.04
C ALA A 170 -3.32 -20.14 -15.43
N GLU A 171 -2.56 -21.15 -15.03
CA GLU A 171 -2.90 -22.57 -15.24
C GLU A 171 -4.13 -22.99 -14.42
N ILE A 172 -4.18 -22.61 -13.14
CA ILE A 172 -5.31 -22.87 -12.24
C ILE A 172 -6.60 -22.21 -12.77
N LEU A 173 -6.50 -21.02 -13.39
CA LEU A 173 -7.67 -20.35 -13.98
C LEU A 173 -8.22 -21.07 -15.22
N LYS A 174 -7.34 -21.76 -15.98
CA LYS A 174 -7.72 -22.55 -17.17
C LYS A 174 -8.28 -23.92 -16.81
N ASN A 175 -7.82 -24.50 -15.72
CA ASN A 175 -8.22 -25.84 -15.29
C ASN A 175 -8.69 -25.82 -13.82
N ASP A 176 -10.01 -25.77 -13.67
CA ASP A 176 -10.66 -25.76 -12.35
C ASP A 176 -10.43 -27.07 -11.55
N SER A 177 -9.86 -28.13 -12.15
CA SER A 177 -9.47 -29.36 -11.44
C SER A 177 -8.16 -29.25 -10.67
N LEU A 178 -7.37 -28.20 -10.91
CA LEU A 178 -6.09 -27.99 -10.23
C LEU A 178 -6.30 -27.49 -8.80
N LYS A 179 -5.40 -27.88 -7.90
CA LYS A 179 -5.39 -27.36 -6.53
C LYS A 179 -5.14 -25.85 -6.56
N ARG A 180 -6.04 -25.07 -5.96
CA ARG A 180 -5.96 -23.61 -5.90
C ARG A 180 -5.00 -23.11 -4.81
N SER A 181 -3.78 -23.62 -4.79
CA SER A 181 -2.74 -23.20 -3.83
C SER A 181 -1.37 -23.10 -4.48
N ILE A 182 -0.65 -22.00 -4.23
CA ILE A 182 0.71 -21.74 -4.72
C ILE A 182 1.61 -21.44 -3.51
N ARG A 183 2.85 -21.93 -3.51
CA ARG A 183 3.86 -21.61 -2.49
C ARG A 183 5.20 -21.29 -3.15
N GLU A 184 5.69 -20.07 -2.97
CA GLU A 184 6.97 -19.60 -3.48
C GLU A 184 7.68 -18.75 -2.42
N SER A 185 8.90 -19.14 -2.04
CA SER A 185 9.59 -18.58 -0.87
C SER A 185 11.06 -18.25 -1.12
N LYS A 186 11.52 -18.22 -2.38
CA LYS A 186 12.94 -18.06 -2.70
C LYS A 186 13.34 -16.60 -2.69
N ASN A 187 12.52 -15.73 -3.26
CA ASN A 187 12.77 -14.31 -3.34
C ASN A 187 11.95 -13.56 -2.29
N GLN A 188 12.60 -12.60 -1.66
CA GLN A 188 12.01 -11.64 -0.73
C GLN A 188 12.27 -10.25 -1.28
N TYR A 189 11.45 -9.29 -0.87
CA TYR A 189 11.77 -7.89 -1.10
C TYR A 189 13.12 -7.55 -0.44
N PRO A 190 14.00 -6.80 -1.11
CA PRO A 190 15.27 -6.38 -0.53
C PRO A 190 15.06 -5.39 0.62
N VAL A 191 16.02 -5.29 1.53
CA VAL A 191 16.03 -4.25 2.56
C VAL A 191 15.95 -2.86 1.90
N GLY A 192 15.12 -1.98 2.47
CA GLY A 192 14.80 -0.67 1.93
C GLY A 192 13.68 -0.67 0.88
N ALA A 193 13.19 -1.84 0.42
CA ALA A 193 12.01 -1.89 -0.44
C ALA A 193 10.84 -1.21 0.28
N THR A 194 10.32 -0.14 -0.32
CA THR A 194 9.37 0.79 0.30
C THR A 194 8.16 0.96 -0.60
N GLU A 195 6.98 0.79 -0.02
CA GLU A 195 5.67 1.12 -0.60
C GLU A 195 4.93 2.05 0.36
N ILE A 196 4.31 3.10 -0.17
CA ILE A 196 3.51 4.03 0.63
C ILE A 196 2.18 4.28 -0.03
N LYS A 197 1.15 4.49 0.79
CA LYS A 197 -0.17 4.94 0.34
C LYS A 197 -0.58 6.17 1.15
N ILE A 198 -0.97 7.23 0.45
CA ILE A 198 -1.25 8.54 1.06
C ILE A 198 -2.69 8.93 0.74
N ALA A 199 -3.42 9.38 1.75
CA ALA A 199 -4.78 9.88 1.64
C ALA A 199 -4.80 11.41 1.53
N TRP A 200 -5.59 11.91 0.58
CA TRP A 200 -5.69 13.32 0.21
C TRP A 200 -7.14 13.76 0.15
N ILE A 201 -7.44 14.97 0.59
CA ILE A 201 -8.76 15.57 0.45
C ILE A 201 -8.63 17.00 -0.07
N LYS A 202 -9.66 17.53 -0.75
CA LYS A 202 -9.62 18.91 -1.24
C LYS A 202 -9.40 19.87 -0.05
N THR A 203 -8.47 20.81 -0.18
CA THR A 203 -8.06 21.69 0.92
C THR A 203 -9.20 22.57 1.46
N SER A 204 -10.23 22.85 0.67
CA SER A 204 -11.42 23.57 1.15
C SER A 204 -12.29 22.75 2.12
N GLU A 205 -12.02 21.45 2.24
CA GLU A 205 -12.84 20.51 3.01
C GLU A 205 -12.26 20.20 4.39
N VAL A 206 -10.99 20.53 4.63
CA VAL A 206 -10.39 20.41 5.96
C VAL A 206 -10.81 21.60 6.80
N VAL A 207 -11.04 21.38 8.10
CA VAL A 207 -11.48 22.44 9.02
C VAL A 207 -10.42 23.55 9.16
N ASP A 208 -9.15 23.16 9.23
CA ASP A 208 -8.02 24.08 9.33
C ASP A 208 -6.88 23.66 8.40
N SER A 209 -6.84 24.27 7.21
CA SER A 209 -5.80 23.98 6.22
C SER A 209 -4.39 24.40 6.62
N THR A 210 -4.23 25.23 7.66
CA THR A 210 -2.90 25.65 8.14
C THR A 210 -2.18 24.52 8.89
N LYS A 211 -2.92 23.49 9.29
CA LYS A 211 -2.44 22.29 9.99
C LYS A 211 -2.25 21.08 9.08
N THR A 212 -2.35 21.26 7.76
CA THR A 212 -2.21 20.17 6.79
C THR A 212 -1.11 20.48 5.77
N PHE A 213 -0.35 19.46 5.38
CA PHE A 213 0.53 19.59 4.23
C PHE A 213 -0.32 19.69 2.96
N ASN A 214 -0.11 20.76 2.19
CA ASN A 214 -0.95 21.11 1.04
C ASN A 214 -0.15 21.11 -0.25
N ILE A 215 -0.66 20.45 -1.28
CA ILE A 215 -0.06 20.40 -2.62
C ILE A 215 -1.11 20.63 -3.70
N THR A 216 -0.67 21.15 -4.84
CA THR A 216 -1.51 21.16 -6.04
C THR A 216 -1.35 19.84 -6.78
N ALA A 217 -2.46 19.13 -7.01
CA ALA A 217 -2.50 17.85 -7.69
C ALA A 217 -3.40 17.92 -8.92
N ILE A 218 -3.16 17.04 -9.89
CA ILE A 218 -4.11 16.77 -10.97
C ILE A 218 -5.08 15.72 -10.46
N VAL A 219 -6.35 16.09 -10.33
CA VAL A 219 -7.42 15.21 -9.88
C VAL A 219 -8.23 14.78 -11.08
N ASN A 220 -8.34 13.47 -11.26
CA ASN A 220 -9.16 12.90 -12.31
C ASN A 220 -10.63 12.89 -11.89
N GLN A 221 -11.49 13.27 -12.82
CA GLN A 221 -12.93 13.23 -12.65
C GLN A 221 -13.43 11.98 -13.39
N PRO A 222 -13.58 10.85 -12.68
CA PRO A 222 -13.92 9.59 -13.33
C PRO A 222 -15.30 9.70 -13.99
N ASN A 223 -15.49 8.98 -15.10
CA ASN A 223 -16.80 8.95 -15.75
C ASN A 223 -17.84 8.19 -14.88
N LYS A 224 -19.11 8.14 -15.32
CA LYS A 224 -20.19 7.46 -14.58
C LYS A 224 -19.91 5.99 -14.22
N ASN A 225 -19.00 5.34 -14.93
CA ASN A 225 -18.59 3.96 -14.71
C ASN A 225 -17.29 3.85 -13.88
N PHE A 226 -16.87 4.95 -13.27
CA PHE A 226 -15.66 5.09 -12.49
C PHE A 226 -14.34 4.80 -13.23
N TYR A 227 -14.34 4.86 -14.57
CA TYR A 227 -13.09 4.77 -15.33
C TYR A 227 -12.37 6.11 -15.35
N GLU A 228 -11.04 6.03 -15.32
CA GLU A 228 -10.15 7.16 -15.53
C GLU A 228 -10.48 7.88 -16.84
N ASN A 229 -10.67 9.20 -16.76
CA ASN A 229 -10.91 10.04 -17.92
C ASN A 229 -9.96 11.23 -17.91
N TYR A 230 -8.74 11.04 -18.43
CA TYR A 230 -7.72 12.09 -18.43
C TYR A 230 -8.00 13.27 -19.38
N ASN A 231 -9.09 13.21 -20.15
CA ASN A 231 -9.64 14.39 -20.85
C ASN A 231 -10.45 15.30 -19.92
N ASN A 232 -10.79 14.84 -18.71
CA ASN A 232 -11.56 15.56 -17.71
C ASN A 232 -10.81 15.53 -16.37
N VAL A 233 -9.78 16.37 -16.26
CA VAL A 233 -8.98 16.53 -15.06
C VAL A 233 -9.00 17.97 -14.58
N GLU A 234 -8.79 18.17 -13.29
CA GLU A 234 -8.73 19.49 -12.68
C GLU A 234 -7.48 19.64 -11.82
N LEU A 235 -6.86 20.83 -11.83
CA LEU A 235 -5.90 21.17 -10.79
C LEU A 235 -6.67 21.53 -9.52
N GLN A 236 -6.40 20.78 -8.47
CA GLN A 236 -7.00 21.03 -7.17
C GLN A 236 -5.91 21.15 -6.11
N ARG A 237 -6.15 22.03 -5.14
CA ARG A 237 -5.32 22.11 -3.93
C ARG A 237 -5.82 21.03 -2.97
N MET A 238 -4.92 20.14 -2.58
CA MET A 238 -5.19 18.94 -1.81
C MET A 238 -4.40 18.96 -0.51
N SER A 239 -5.06 18.58 0.59
CA SER A 239 -4.48 18.41 1.92
C SER A 239 -4.20 16.93 2.19
N MET A 240 -2.99 16.64 2.66
CA MET A 240 -2.61 15.30 3.11
C MET A 240 -3.27 15.01 4.46
N ILE A 241 -4.04 13.94 4.55
CA ILE A 241 -4.79 13.58 5.76
C ILE A 241 -4.32 12.28 6.40
N GLY A 242 -3.79 11.32 5.64
CA GLY A 242 -3.24 10.08 6.18
C GLY A 242 -2.07 9.55 5.36
N PHE A 243 -1.18 8.81 6.01
CA PHE A 243 0.07 8.34 5.41
C PHE A 243 0.40 6.94 5.93
N HIS A 244 0.45 5.98 5.02
CA HIS A 244 0.78 4.58 5.29
C HIS A 244 2.13 4.24 4.72
N ILE A 245 2.93 3.55 5.52
CA ILE A 245 4.30 3.16 5.18
C ILE A 245 4.41 1.65 5.33
N PHE A 246 4.89 1.02 4.27
CA PHE A 246 5.46 -0.32 4.29
C PHE A 246 6.93 -0.20 3.91
N THR A 247 7.82 -0.80 4.70
CA THR A 247 9.23 -0.90 4.33
C THR A 247 9.86 -2.17 4.86
N VAL A 248 10.59 -2.88 4.01
CA VAL A 248 11.42 -4.00 4.45
C VAL A 248 12.66 -3.47 5.15
N THR A 249 12.82 -3.82 6.42
CA THR A 249 14.01 -3.49 7.21
C THR A 249 14.86 -4.74 7.43
N ALA A 250 16.09 -4.56 7.90
CA ALA A 250 16.94 -5.67 8.29
C ALA A 250 16.21 -6.61 9.28
N GLU A 251 16.25 -7.92 9.01
CA GLU A 251 15.63 -8.98 9.81
C GLU A 251 14.08 -8.97 9.89
N HIS A 252 13.41 -8.16 9.06
CA HIS A 252 11.95 -8.07 8.94
C HIS A 252 11.49 -8.18 7.47
N PRO A 253 11.52 -9.38 6.87
CA PRO A 253 11.12 -9.59 5.47
C PRO A 253 9.63 -9.40 5.20
N GLU A 254 8.80 -9.39 6.24
CA GLU A 254 7.38 -9.00 6.23
C GLU A 254 7.15 -7.50 6.14
N GLY A 255 8.22 -6.73 6.29
CA GLY A 255 8.22 -5.28 6.38
C GLY A 255 7.63 -4.75 7.68
N VAL A 256 8.11 -3.57 8.08
CA VAL A 256 7.50 -2.80 9.16
C VAL A 256 6.43 -1.91 8.55
N TRP A 257 5.24 -1.97 9.15
CA TRP A 257 4.08 -1.20 8.74
C TRP A 257 3.87 -0.05 9.72
N SER A 258 3.66 1.16 9.23
CA SER A 258 3.44 2.33 10.09
C SER A 258 2.41 3.26 9.49
N THR A 259 1.49 3.72 10.34
CA THR A 259 0.35 4.53 9.91
C THR A 259 0.33 5.86 10.65
N PHE A 260 0.18 6.94 9.91
CA PHE A 260 0.07 8.30 10.42
C PHE A 260 -1.23 8.95 9.96
N ASP A 261 -1.83 9.72 10.85
CA ASP A 261 -3.02 10.54 10.56
C ASP A 261 -2.80 11.98 10.96
N GLN A 262 -3.46 12.88 10.24
CA GLN A 262 -3.63 14.25 10.69
C GLN A 262 -4.51 14.26 11.96
N ARG A 263 -4.14 15.05 12.97
CA ARG A 263 -4.72 14.98 14.33
C ARG A 263 -6.19 15.40 14.43
N ASP A 264 -6.64 16.27 13.54
CA ASP A 264 -7.96 16.91 13.54
C ASP A 264 -8.87 16.27 12.46
N LEU A 265 -8.71 14.98 12.18
CA LEU A 265 -9.61 14.25 11.28
C LEU A 265 -10.87 13.75 11.95
N ALA A 266 -10.72 13.08 13.08
CA ALA A 266 -11.77 12.32 13.73
C ALA A 266 -11.47 12.16 15.22
N PRO A 267 -12.50 12.01 16.09
CA PRO A 267 -12.30 11.70 17.49
C PRO A 267 -11.80 10.27 17.67
N ASP A 268 -11.10 10.04 18.78
CA ASP A 268 -10.73 8.72 19.27
C ASP A 268 -11.90 8.14 20.09
N ARG A 269 -12.13 6.82 20.00
CA ARG A 269 -13.11 6.13 20.86
C ARG A 269 -12.63 6.19 22.32
N THR A 270 -13.51 6.65 23.22
CA THR A 270 -13.28 6.67 24.67
C THR A 270 -14.31 5.86 25.45
N SER A 271 -15.42 5.49 24.82
CA SER A 271 -16.51 4.66 25.34
C SER A 271 -16.34 3.20 24.95
N PHE A 272 -17.15 2.30 25.51
CA PHE A 272 -17.13 0.89 25.14
C PHE A 272 -17.35 0.65 23.64
N HIS A 273 -16.89 -0.50 23.15
CA HIS A 273 -17.26 -0.96 21.82
C HIS A 273 -18.77 -1.19 21.71
N GLY A 274 -19.38 -0.60 20.68
CA GLY A 274 -20.83 -0.61 20.48
C GLY A 274 -21.55 0.61 21.04
N ASP A 275 -20.93 1.35 21.95
CA ASP A 275 -21.49 2.62 22.43
C ASP A 275 -21.23 3.75 21.42
N PRO A 276 -22.19 4.67 21.22
CA PRO A 276 -21.97 5.84 20.41
C PRO A 276 -20.76 6.67 20.87
N VAL A 277 -19.85 6.94 19.94
CA VAL A 277 -18.77 7.90 20.07
C VAL A 277 -19.34 9.29 19.84
N ASN A 278 -19.29 10.13 20.87
CA ASN A 278 -19.77 11.50 20.81
C ASN A 278 -18.61 12.46 21.06
N SER A 279 -18.51 13.51 20.26
CA SER A 279 -17.58 14.62 20.49
C SER A 279 -18.25 15.91 20.09
N LYS A 280 -18.26 16.92 20.96
CA LYS A 280 -18.83 18.25 20.64
C LYS A 280 -17.85 19.17 19.88
N SER A 281 -16.74 18.62 19.41
CA SER A 281 -15.69 19.40 18.76
C SER A 281 -15.98 19.59 17.27
N ASP A 282 -15.95 20.83 16.81
CA ASP A 282 -16.08 21.22 15.41
C ASP A 282 -14.78 21.07 14.61
N LYS A 283 -13.63 20.95 15.30
CA LYS A 283 -12.30 20.80 14.69
C LYS A 283 -12.15 19.60 13.74
N TYR A 284 -13.02 18.59 13.81
CA TYR A 284 -12.84 17.34 13.08
C TYR A 284 -13.33 17.42 11.62
N THR A 285 -12.45 17.03 10.69
CA THR A 285 -12.73 17.05 9.25
C THR A 285 -13.77 16.00 8.83
N LEU A 286 -13.74 14.80 9.42
CA LEU A 286 -14.54 13.63 9.04
C LEU A 286 -15.62 13.26 10.05
N PHE A 287 -15.75 14.03 11.14
CA PHE A 287 -16.74 13.80 12.19
C PHE A 287 -17.59 15.04 12.47
N ASP A 288 -18.90 14.87 12.53
CA ASP A 288 -19.86 15.91 12.92
C ASP A 288 -20.28 15.74 14.39
N GLY A 289 -20.05 16.78 15.20
CA GLY A 289 -20.18 16.72 16.64
C GLY A 289 -21.58 16.88 17.21
N ASP A 290 -22.51 17.42 16.42
CA ASP A 290 -23.86 17.77 16.89
C ASP A 290 -24.90 16.65 16.72
N SER A 291 -24.51 15.54 16.09
CA SER A 291 -25.44 14.46 15.82
C SER A 291 -25.44 13.42 16.95
N VAL A 292 -26.59 13.29 17.61
CA VAL A 292 -26.92 12.23 18.59
C VAL A 292 -27.41 10.99 17.82
N GLY A 293 -26.89 9.79 18.09
CA GLY A 293 -27.35 8.56 17.42
C GLY A 293 -26.26 7.50 17.21
N ASN A 294 -26.55 6.46 16.40
CA ASN A 294 -25.69 5.30 16.17
C ASN A 294 -24.42 5.65 15.36
N THR A 295 -23.41 6.22 16.02
CA THR A 295 -22.15 6.61 15.37
C THR A 295 -21.31 5.41 14.90
N GLU A 296 -21.55 4.21 15.42
CA GLU A 296 -20.87 2.97 14.97
C GLU A 296 -21.03 2.75 13.47
N ASP A 297 -22.18 3.12 12.90
CA ASP A 297 -22.41 3.05 11.46
C ASP A 297 -21.48 4.01 10.66
N GLY A 298 -20.79 4.93 11.33
CA GLY A 298 -19.74 5.78 10.76
C GLY A 298 -18.46 5.03 10.39
N ILE A 299 -18.28 3.81 10.90
CA ILE A 299 -17.14 2.93 10.62
C ILE A 299 -17.59 1.56 10.12
N ILE A 300 -18.85 1.42 9.68
CA ILE A 300 -19.36 0.18 9.09
C ILE A 300 -19.67 0.45 7.62
N GLN A 301 -19.22 -0.45 6.74
CA GLN A 301 -19.46 -0.32 5.30
C GLN A 301 -20.92 -0.60 4.95
N ASP A 302 -21.49 0.26 4.12
CA ASP A 302 -22.67 -0.05 3.32
C ASP A 302 -22.23 -0.82 2.06
N LYS A 303 -22.66 -2.08 1.96
CA LYS A 303 -22.23 -3.00 0.88
C LYS A 303 -22.72 -2.61 -0.52
N THR A 304 -23.73 -1.72 -0.61
CA THR A 304 -24.30 -1.29 -1.89
C THR A 304 -23.53 -0.10 -2.44
N THR A 305 -23.28 0.88 -1.58
CA THR A 305 -22.66 2.16 -1.94
C THR A 305 -21.14 2.13 -1.80
N LEU A 306 -20.61 1.14 -1.07
CA LEU A 306 -19.19 1.00 -0.71
C LEU A 306 -18.67 2.26 0.00
N THR A 307 -19.48 2.84 0.89
CA THR A 307 -19.13 3.96 1.77
C THR A 307 -19.45 3.60 3.21
N PRO A 308 -19.01 4.38 4.23
CA PRO A 308 -19.60 4.27 5.56
C PRO A 308 -21.12 4.40 5.51
N LYS A 309 -21.86 3.61 6.31
CA LYS A 309 -23.32 3.65 6.38
C LYS A 309 -23.84 5.02 6.81
N VAL A 310 -23.16 5.65 7.77
CA VAL A 310 -23.45 7.02 8.20
C VAL A 310 -22.26 7.92 7.85
N LYS A 311 -22.53 8.90 6.98
CA LYS A 311 -21.54 9.91 6.59
C LYS A 311 -21.22 10.83 7.76
N ASN A 312 -20.01 11.38 7.76
CA ASN A 312 -19.51 12.31 8.79
C ASN A 312 -19.54 11.70 10.20
N LYS A 313 -19.61 10.37 10.20
CA LYS A 313 -19.55 9.36 11.26
C LYS A 313 -18.22 9.08 11.94
N VAL A 314 -17.14 9.41 11.23
CA VAL A 314 -15.92 8.60 11.29
C VAL A 314 -15.16 8.89 12.57
N PHE A 315 -14.74 7.85 13.28
CA PHE A 315 -13.93 7.92 14.49
C PHE A 315 -12.84 6.84 14.46
N GLN A 316 -11.80 6.99 15.28
CA GLN A 316 -10.76 6.00 15.47
C GLN A 316 -11.20 5.01 16.54
N SER A 317 -11.52 3.77 16.14
CA SER A 317 -12.06 2.73 17.04
C SER A 317 -11.00 2.17 18.00
N TYR A 318 -9.76 2.04 17.52
CA TYR A 318 -8.62 1.55 18.30
C TYR A 318 -7.51 2.60 18.33
N PRO A 319 -7.56 3.59 19.24
CA PRO A 319 -6.46 4.54 19.44
C PRO A 319 -5.13 3.82 19.70
N GLU A 320 -4.02 4.37 19.21
CA GLU A 320 -2.69 3.73 19.22
C GLU A 320 -2.62 2.34 18.56
N GLY A 321 -3.69 1.89 17.88
CA GLY A 321 -3.79 0.56 17.28
C GLY A 321 -3.68 -0.59 18.29
N VAL A 322 -3.98 -0.35 19.57
CA VAL A 322 -3.87 -1.35 20.65
C VAL A 322 -5.20 -2.00 21.00
N ARG A 323 -5.16 -3.14 21.69
CA ARG A 323 -6.35 -3.89 22.11
C ARG A 323 -6.87 -3.42 23.46
N TYR A 324 -8.18 -3.53 23.66
CA TYR A 324 -8.89 -3.08 24.86
C TYR A 324 -9.62 -4.23 25.57
N ASN A 325 -9.72 -4.12 26.89
CA ASN A 325 -10.49 -5.04 27.72
C ASN A 325 -11.99 -4.81 27.49
N GLN A 326 -12.68 -5.81 26.94
CA GLN A 326 -14.11 -5.72 26.64
C GLN A 326 -14.99 -5.77 27.90
N ALA A 327 -14.45 -6.15 29.06
CA ALA A 327 -15.19 -6.28 30.32
C ALA A 327 -15.07 -5.05 31.25
N SER A 328 -14.18 -4.11 30.98
CA SER A 328 -13.96 -2.91 31.81
C SER A 328 -14.89 -1.78 31.43
N GLN A 329 -15.43 -1.02 32.39
CA GLN A 329 -16.12 0.25 32.11
C GLN A 329 -15.24 1.26 31.35
N GLY A 330 -15.32 1.25 30.01
CA GLY A 330 -14.54 2.10 29.09
C GLY A 330 -13.42 1.39 28.33
N MET A 331 -12.65 2.17 27.56
CA MET A 331 -11.53 1.72 26.73
C MET A 331 -10.24 1.52 27.54
N GLU A 332 -10.22 0.55 28.47
CA GLU A 332 -8.98 0.19 29.17
C GLU A 332 -8.09 -0.69 28.26
N VAL A 333 -6.87 -0.22 27.97
CA VAL A 333 -5.88 -0.99 27.20
C VAL A 333 -5.52 -2.27 27.95
N ILE A 334 -5.46 -3.41 27.27
CA ILE A 334 -5.07 -4.68 27.90
C ILE A 334 -3.63 -4.60 28.42
N LYS A 335 -3.31 -5.40 29.45
CA LYS A 335 -2.01 -5.35 30.13
C LYS A 335 -0.83 -5.46 29.17
N GLU A 336 -0.93 -6.35 28.19
CA GLU A 336 0.11 -6.67 27.21
C GLU A 336 0.45 -5.49 26.29
N ASP A 337 -0.51 -4.58 26.05
CA ASP A 337 -0.34 -3.47 25.11
C ASP A 337 -0.11 -2.12 25.82
N LYS A 338 -0.16 -2.07 27.17
CA LYS A 338 -0.07 -0.81 27.95
C LYS A 338 1.24 -0.06 27.73
N GLU A 339 2.37 -0.77 27.77
CA GLU A 339 3.70 -0.16 27.59
C GLU A 339 3.85 0.39 26.17
N PHE A 340 3.48 -0.40 25.17
CA PHE A 340 3.54 0.01 23.77
C PHE A 340 2.61 1.22 23.47
N SER A 341 1.37 1.22 23.99
CA SER A 341 0.47 2.38 23.89
C SER A 341 1.08 3.65 24.48
N ALA A 342 1.76 3.54 25.63
CA ALA A 342 2.44 4.67 26.27
C ALA A 342 3.62 5.18 25.43
N MET A 343 4.37 4.31 24.75
CA MET A 343 5.44 4.70 23.83
C MET A 343 4.89 5.51 22.64
N ILE A 344 3.80 5.04 22.00
CA ILE A 344 3.16 5.76 20.89
C ILE A 344 2.68 7.15 21.35
N LYS A 345 1.96 7.24 22.48
CA LYS A 345 1.51 8.51 23.06
C LYS A 345 2.66 9.46 23.35
N SER A 346 3.72 8.96 23.97
CA SER A 346 4.89 9.76 24.32
C SER A 346 5.61 10.27 23.09
N SER A 347 5.76 9.44 22.05
CA SER A 347 6.35 9.83 20.77
C SER A 347 5.53 10.93 20.07
N ASN A 348 4.20 10.82 20.10
CA ASN A 348 3.27 11.79 19.53
C ASN A 348 3.35 13.14 20.26
N GLU A 349 3.42 13.14 21.59
CA GLU A 349 3.58 14.36 22.37
C GLU A 349 4.97 14.98 22.21
N LEU A 350 6.01 14.15 22.10
CA LEU A 350 7.36 14.62 21.83
C LEU A 350 7.44 15.30 20.45
N ALA A 351 6.90 14.69 19.40
CA ALA A 351 6.87 15.27 18.05
C ALA A 351 6.17 16.64 18.06
N LYS A 352 5.04 16.75 18.76
CA LYS A 352 4.27 17.99 18.89
C LYS A 352 5.07 19.10 19.59
N LYS A 353 5.88 18.76 20.59
CA LYS A 353 6.71 19.71 21.34
C LYS A 353 8.00 20.07 20.63
N ALA A 354 8.61 19.12 19.93
CA ALA A 354 9.92 19.28 19.32
C ALA A 354 9.82 19.98 17.95
N LEU A 355 8.89 19.56 17.07
CA LEU A 355 8.78 20.05 15.69
C LEU A 355 8.12 21.44 15.64
N THR A 356 8.95 22.48 15.81
CA THR A 356 8.46 23.86 16.03
C THR A 356 8.93 24.85 14.96
N ASN A 357 9.99 24.55 14.23
CA ASN A 357 10.50 25.40 13.15
C ASN A 357 9.47 25.51 12.02
N ASP A 358 9.25 26.70 11.46
CA ASP A 358 8.29 26.97 10.39
C ASP A 358 8.37 26.03 9.18
N LYS A 359 9.56 25.50 8.88
CA LYS A 359 9.75 24.57 7.76
C LYS A 359 9.24 23.15 8.05
N VAL A 360 9.20 22.72 9.32
CA VAL A 360 8.84 21.35 9.74
C VAL A 360 7.63 21.28 10.67
N LYS A 361 7.17 22.40 11.24
CA LYS A 361 6.07 22.43 12.23
C LYS A 361 4.76 21.87 11.71
N ILE A 362 4.60 21.79 10.38
CA ILE A 362 3.44 21.16 9.78
C ILE A 362 3.30 19.69 10.21
N TRP A 363 4.42 18.99 10.39
CA TRP A 363 4.48 17.59 10.76
C TRP A 363 4.10 17.32 12.22
N ALA A 364 4.16 18.34 13.10
CA ALA A 364 3.61 18.28 14.46
C ALA A 364 2.09 18.04 14.47
N ASN A 365 1.39 18.37 13.39
CA ASN A 365 -0.06 18.17 13.24
C ASN A 365 -0.45 16.76 12.79
N TYR A 366 0.53 15.87 12.62
CA TYR A 366 0.33 14.45 12.36
C TYR A 366 0.65 13.64 13.62
N LYS A 367 0.03 12.48 13.75
CA LYS A 367 0.27 11.51 14.82
C LYS A 367 0.54 10.14 14.23
N LEU A 368 1.49 9.41 14.81
CA LEU A 368 1.63 7.97 14.61
C LEU A 368 0.41 7.31 15.25
N VAL A 369 -0.43 6.68 14.42
CA VAL A 369 -1.56 5.86 14.87
C VAL A 369 -1.04 4.54 15.41
N GLY A 370 -0.02 3.96 14.78
CA GLY A 370 0.61 2.74 15.26
C GLY A 370 1.61 2.15 14.27
N SER A 371 2.31 1.14 14.73
CA SER A 371 3.30 0.36 13.98
C SER A 371 3.17 -1.13 14.31
N ILE A 372 3.27 -2.00 13.30
CA ILE A 372 3.13 -3.46 13.45
C ILE A 372 4.22 -4.18 12.64
N TRP A 373 4.75 -5.25 13.22
CA TRP A 373 5.84 -6.06 12.68
C TRP A 373 5.73 -7.50 13.19
N SER A 374 6.58 -8.40 12.70
CA SER A 374 6.67 -9.79 13.19
C SER A 374 7.96 -10.04 13.99
N LYS A 375 8.14 -11.27 14.47
CA LYS A 375 9.35 -11.65 15.21
C LYS A 375 10.63 -11.34 14.43
N THR A 376 11.53 -10.55 15.03
CA THR A 376 12.86 -10.25 14.50
C THR A 376 13.63 -11.54 14.18
N ASN A 377 14.25 -11.57 13.00
CA ASN A 377 15.05 -12.70 12.50
C ASN A 377 14.26 -14.02 12.39
N ALA A 378 12.94 -13.94 12.22
CA ALA A 378 12.13 -15.11 11.94
C ALA A 378 12.52 -15.72 10.58
N PRO A 379 12.74 -17.05 10.50
CA PRO A 379 12.91 -17.72 9.22
C PRO A 379 11.69 -17.48 8.32
N ILE A 380 11.91 -17.26 7.02
CA ILE A 380 10.82 -16.95 6.09
C ILE A 380 9.69 -17.98 6.10
N ASN A 381 10.02 -19.27 6.26
CA ASN A 381 9.02 -20.33 6.36
C ASN A 381 8.17 -20.23 7.64
N GLU A 382 8.73 -19.73 8.75
CA GLU A 382 7.98 -19.48 9.98
C GLU A 382 6.94 -18.38 9.77
N LEU A 383 7.27 -17.35 8.98
CA LEU A 383 6.35 -16.25 8.65
C LEU A 383 5.27 -16.70 7.66
N LEU A 384 5.64 -17.50 6.65
CA LEU A 384 4.70 -18.02 5.64
C LEU A 384 3.65 -18.97 6.22
N ASP A 385 4.02 -19.72 7.26
CA ASP A 385 3.14 -20.68 7.92
C ASP A 385 2.50 -20.12 9.21
N GLY A 386 2.97 -18.96 9.66
CA GLY A 386 2.40 -18.21 10.78
C GLY A 386 1.21 -17.34 10.39
N ASP A 387 0.45 -16.92 11.41
CA ASP A 387 -0.65 -15.96 11.26
C ASP A 387 -0.18 -14.57 11.67
N LEU A 388 0.23 -13.77 10.69
CA LEU A 388 0.67 -12.38 10.92
C LEU A 388 -0.48 -11.47 11.38
N SER A 389 -1.74 -11.85 11.19
CA SER A 389 -2.86 -11.05 11.72
C SER A 389 -3.02 -11.20 13.23
N LYS A 390 -2.32 -12.17 13.86
CA LYS A 390 -2.48 -12.51 15.28
C LYS A 390 -1.27 -12.17 16.13
N PRO A 391 -1.51 -11.86 17.42
CA PRO A 391 -0.44 -11.63 18.39
C PRO A 391 0.50 -12.83 18.50
N TYR A 392 1.79 -12.57 18.67
CA TYR A 392 2.76 -13.62 18.97
C TYR A 392 2.39 -14.42 20.23
N GLY A 393 2.56 -15.73 20.18
CA GLY A 393 2.24 -16.64 21.28
C GLY A 393 0.76 -17.04 21.40
N ILE A 394 -0.13 -16.41 20.63
CA ILE A 394 -1.54 -16.82 20.53
C ILE A 394 -1.71 -17.75 19.31
N GLY A 395 -1.81 -19.05 19.55
CA GLY A 395 -1.85 -20.05 18.49
C GLY A 395 -0.57 -20.03 17.65
N ASN A 396 -0.70 -19.89 16.32
CA ASN A 396 0.43 -19.69 15.41
C ASN A 396 0.70 -18.20 15.08
N GLY A 397 0.19 -17.28 15.91
CA GLY A 397 0.36 -15.84 15.73
C GLY A 397 1.83 -15.38 15.75
N LYS A 398 2.15 -14.34 14.99
CA LYS A 398 3.53 -13.90 14.72
C LYS A 398 3.81 -12.41 14.95
N SER A 399 2.80 -11.62 15.30
CA SER A 399 2.92 -10.16 15.26
C SER A 399 3.04 -9.49 16.62
N PHE A 400 3.64 -8.30 16.59
CA PHE A 400 3.94 -7.45 17.74
C PHE A 400 3.55 -5.99 17.42
N GLY A 401 3.47 -5.14 18.45
CA GLY A 401 3.11 -3.73 18.32
C GLY A 401 1.60 -3.50 18.26
N SER A 402 1.16 -2.75 17.26
CA SER A 402 -0.24 -2.30 17.10
C SER A 402 -1.13 -3.39 16.52
N LEU A 403 -1.60 -4.30 17.37
CA LEU A 403 -2.32 -5.52 16.96
C LEU A 403 -3.78 -5.29 16.51
N SER A 404 -4.29 -4.06 16.65
CA SER A 404 -5.58 -3.59 16.10
C SER A 404 -5.38 -2.31 15.27
N LEU A 405 -4.30 -2.26 14.48
CA LEU A 405 -3.93 -1.12 13.65
C LEU A 405 -4.80 -1.01 12.37
N ALA A 406 -5.85 -0.22 12.47
CA ALA A 406 -6.64 0.27 11.36
C ALA A 406 -6.91 1.76 11.58
N ASN A 407 -6.85 2.59 10.53
CA ASN A 407 -7.00 4.04 10.69
C ASN A 407 -8.22 4.64 9.97
N VAL A 408 -8.50 5.91 10.27
CA VAL A 408 -9.71 6.61 9.78
C VAL A 408 -9.66 7.01 8.31
N THR A 409 -8.52 6.92 7.64
CA THR A 409 -8.40 7.35 6.23
C THR A 409 -8.17 6.22 5.24
N MET A 410 -7.74 5.04 5.69
CA MET A 410 -7.31 3.94 4.83
C MET A 410 -8.01 2.61 5.14
N GLU A 411 -8.47 2.41 6.38
CA GLU A 411 -9.22 1.24 6.84
C GLU A 411 -10.50 1.64 7.59
N THR A 412 -11.15 2.73 7.18
CA THR A 412 -12.29 3.35 7.89
C THR A 412 -13.33 2.34 8.34
N THR A 413 -13.63 1.34 7.48
CA THR A 413 -14.66 0.34 7.77
C THR A 413 -14.12 -1.01 8.21
N PHE A 414 -12.80 -1.20 8.18
CA PHE A 414 -12.11 -2.41 8.63
C PHE A 414 -11.81 -2.38 10.14
N GLN A 415 -11.66 -1.19 10.71
CA GLN A 415 -11.46 -1.02 12.15
C GLN A 415 -12.63 -1.53 13.01
N ALA A 416 -13.83 -1.73 12.47
CA ALA A 416 -14.96 -2.26 13.24
C ALA A 416 -14.72 -3.70 13.74
N GLU A 417 -13.84 -4.46 13.09
CA GLU A 417 -13.57 -5.87 13.39
C GLU A 417 -12.31 -6.08 14.24
N GLY A 418 -11.61 -5.01 14.65
CA GLY A 418 -10.38 -5.11 15.45
C GLY A 418 -9.18 -5.70 14.71
N MET A 419 -9.16 -5.55 13.38
CA MET A 419 -8.14 -6.06 12.48
C MET A 419 -6.87 -5.18 12.46
N ASN A 420 -5.81 -5.67 11.81
CA ASN A 420 -4.56 -4.94 11.61
C ASN A 420 -4.06 -5.06 10.16
N CYS A 421 -2.98 -4.36 9.81
CA CYS A 421 -2.41 -4.35 8.47
C CYS A 421 -2.24 -5.75 7.87
N PHE A 422 -1.76 -6.72 8.65
CA PHE A 422 -1.50 -8.09 8.21
C PHE A 422 -2.76 -8.93 7.95
N THR A 423 -3.95 -8.45 8.29
CA THR A 423 -5.20 -9.05 7.82
C THR A 423 -5.29 -9.01 6.30
N CYS A 424 -4.86 -7.90 5.67
CA CYS A 424 -4.79 -7.80 4.21
C CYS A 424 -3.38 -8.07 3.69
N HIS A 425 -2.34 -7.65 4.41
CA HIS A 425 -0.94 -7.70 4.00
C HIS A 425 -0.18 -8.92 4.53
N SER A 426 -0.79 -10.10 4.48
CA SER A 426 -0.11 -11.33 4.92
C SER A 426 0.77 -11.92 3.81
N MET A 427 1.78 -12.70 4.19
CA MET A 427 2.52 -13.54 3.24
C MET A 427 1.74 -14.81 2.84
N ASN A 428 0.49 -14.93 3.27
CA ASN A 428 -0.41 -16.05 3.01
C ASN A 428 -1.81 -15.50 2.74
N ASN A 429 -1.99 -14.94 1.55
CA ASN A 429 -3.25 -14.33 1.14
C ASN A 429 -3.84 -15.02 -0.09
N ASN A 430 -4.89 -14.45 -0.66
CA ASN A 430 -5.55 -15.01 -1.83
C ASN A 430 -5.57 -14.02 -2.98
N LEU A 431 -5.11 -14.47 -4.14
CA LEU A 431 -5.47 -13.82 -5.39
C LEU A 431 -6.96 -14.08 -5.66
N TYR A 432 -7.61 -13.11 -6.29
CA TYR A 432 -9.04 -13.08 -6.60
C TYR A 432 -9.92 -13.17 -5.34
N ARG A 433 -9.56 -12.40 -4.31
CA ARG A 433 -10.18 -12.44 -2.97
C ARG A 433 -11.71 -12.30 -3.00
N THR A 434 -12.24 -11.46 -3.88
CA THR A 434 -13.69 -11.18 -4.01
C THR A 434 -14.44 -12.23 -4.84
N ASN A 435 -13.74 -12.97 -5.70
CA ASN A 435 -14.34 -13.96 -6.58
C ASN A 435 -14.18 -15.37 -5.97
N GLY A 436 -15.12 -15.76 -5.11
CA GLY A 436 -15.05 -17.01 -4.36
C GLY A 436 -14.84 -18.26 -5.23
N SER A 437 -15.31 -18.25 -6.48
CA SER A 437 -15.13 -19.37 -7.43
C SER A 437 -13.72 -19.46 -8.02
N LYS A 438 -12.97 -18.35 -8.04
CA LYS A 438 -11.63 -18.24 -8.64
C LYS A 438 -10.53 -17.94 -7.62
N LYS A 439 -10.85 -17.87 -6.33
CA LYS A 439 -9.91 -17.64 -5.22
C LYS A 439 -8.73 -18.62 -5.26
N ILE A 440 -7.50 -18.10 -5.26
CA ILE A 440 -6.26 -18.90 -5.25
C ILE A 440 -5.45 -18.52 -4.01
N ASN A 441 -5.20 -19.48 -3.12
CA ASN A 441 -4.33 -19.25 -1.97
C ASN A 441 -2.87 -19.19 -2.40
N VAL A 442 -2.15 -18.15 -1.98
CA VAL A 442 -0.74 -17.96 -2.31
C VAL A 442 0.05 -17.69 -1.03
N LYS A 443 1.08 -18.51 -0.80
CA LYS A 443 2.07 -18.32 0.24
C LYS A 443 3.37 -17.80 -0.39
N SER A 444 3.62 -16.51 -0.25
CA SER A 444 4.84 -15.88 -0.74
C SER A 444 5.11 -14.55 -0.04
N PRO A 445 6.39 -14.16 0.17
CA PRO A 445 6.73 -12.82 0.65
C PRO A 445 6.19 -11.72 -0.28
N LEU A 446 6.10 -11.98 -1.59
CA LEU A 446 5.63 -10.99 -2.56
C LEU A 446 4.16 -10.61 -2.38
N ILE A 447 3.35 -11.51 -1.79
CA ILE A 447 1.91 -11.28 -1.59
C ILE A 447 1.62 -10.34 -0.41
N SER A 448 2.62 -9.95 0.39
CA SER A 448 2.42 -8.92 1.40
C SER A 448 2.14 -7.53 0.80
N SER A 449 2.51 -7.28 -0.47
CA SER A 449 2.18 -6.05 -1.19
C SER A 449 0.89 -6.22 -2.00
N HIS A 450 -0.10 -5.36 -1.76
CA HIS A 450 -1.33 -5.37 -2.56
C HIS A 450 -1.07 -4.98 -4.03
N LEU A 451 0.01 -4.24 -4.32
CA LEU A 451 0.40 -3.90 -5.69
C LEU A 451 0.80 -5.17 -6.45
N PHE A 452 1.58 -6.04 -5.80
CA PHE A 452 1.96 -7.32 -6.42
C PHE A 452 0.76 -8.24 -6.57
N GLU A 453 -0.14 -8.32 -5.59
CA GLU A 453 -1.37 -9.11 -5.70
C GLU A 453 -2.18 -8.71 -6.94
N LYS A 454 -2.47 -7.41 -7.09
CA LYS A 454 -3.24 -6.87 -8.23
C LYS A 454 -2.51 -7.04 -9.56
N TYR A 455 -1.19 -6.83 -9.57
CA TYR A 455 -0.35 -7.10 -10.73
C TYR A 455 -0.43 -8.57 -11.14
N ALA A 456 -0.28 -9.49 -10.18
CA ALA A 456 -0.29 -10.93 -10.43
C ALA A 456 -1.67 -11.42 -10.92
N GLU A 457 -2.77 -10.94 -10.33
CA GLU A 457 -4.13 -11.18 -10.82
C GLU A 457 -4.26 -10.75 -12.29
N LEU A 458 -3.91 -9.49 -12.60
CA LEU A 458 -4.01 -8.97 -13.97
C LEU A 458 -3.17 -9.79 -14.96
N LYS A 459 -1.91 -10.10 -14.65
CA LYS A 459 -1.04 -10.87 -15.53
C LYS A 459 -1.50 -12.32 -15.69
N ALA A 460 -1.96 -12.95 -14.61
CA ALA A 460 -2.49 -14.31 -14.67
C ALA A 460 -3.75 -14.38 -15.52
N ALA A 461 -4.69 -13.44 -15.37
CA ALA A 461 -5.88 -13.35 -16.20
C ALA A 461 -5.56 -13.11 -17.69
N LEU A 462 -4.56 -12.26 -17.98
CA LEU A 462 -4.08 -12.04 -19.35
C LEU A 462 -3.44 -13.30 -19.95
N LEU A 463 -2.62 -14.04 -19.19
CA LEU A 463 -2.03 -15.31 -19.64
C LEU A 463 -3.07 -16.44 -19.77
N ALA A 464 -4.12 -16.41 -18.94
CA ALA A 464 -5.26 -17.30 -19.03
C ALA A 464 -6.03 -17.10 -20.35
N SER A 465 -6.40 -15.85 -20.64
CA SER A 465 -7.16 -15.46 -21.83
C SER A 465 -6.38 -15.58 -23.14
N GLN A 466 -5.07 -15.34 -23.15
CA GLN A 466 -4.24 -15.52 -24.36
C GLN A 466 -4.23 -16.97 -24.89
N GLY A 467 -4.40 -17.97 -24.02
CA GLY A 467 -4.55 -19.37 -24.43
C GLY A 467 -5.85 -19.61 -25.20
N ALA A 468 -6.96 -19.04 -24.72
CA ALA A 468 -8.26 -19.08 -25.39
C ALA A 468 -8.22 -18.30 -26.71
N ALA A 469 -7.68 -17.08 -26.69
CA ALA A 469 -7.55 -16.23 -27.88
C ALA A 469 -6.67 -16.85 -28.98
N LYS A 470 -5.56 -17.52 -28.66
CA LYS A 470 -4.75 -18.26 -29.65
C LYS A 470 -5.52 -19.41 -30.29
N THR A 471 -6.36 -20.09 -29.53
CA THR A 471 -7.21 -21.19 -30.01
C THR A 471 -8.29 -20.66 -30.95
N ASP A 472 -8.90 -19.52 -30.61
CA ASP A 472 -9.87 -18.83 -31.47
C ASP A 472 -9.23 -18.19 -32.71
N ILE A 473 -8.00 -17.68 -32.60
CA ILE A 473 -7.20 -17.19 -33.75
C ILE A 473 -6.96 -18.33 -34.73
N ASN A 474 -6.51 -19.50 -34.25
CA ASN A 474 -6.30 -20.66 -35.12
C ASN A 474 -7.62 -21.15 -35.73
N LYS A 475 -8.72 -21.10 -34.98
CA LYS A 475 -10.05 -21.46 -35.47
C LYS A 475 -10.57 -20.48 -36.54
N LYS A 476 -10.43 -19.17 -36.32
CA LYS A 476 -10.82 -18.11 -37.27
C LYS A 476 -9.92 -18.03 -38.49
N LEU A 477 -8.61 -18.26 -38.35
CA LEU A 477 -7.68 -18.39 -39.49
C LEU A 477 -7.96 -19.64 -40.32
N ASN A 478 -8.53 -20.68 -39.71
CA ASN A 478 -8.95 -21.90 -40.42
C ASN A 478 -10.33 -21.78 -41.08
N THR A 479 -11.20 -20.88 -40.62
CA THR A 479 -12.54 -20.66 -41.22
C THR A 479 -12.62 -19.46 -42.15
N SER A 480 -11.74 -18.48 -42.01
CA SER A 480 -11.60 -17.38 -42.98
C SER A 480 -10.56 -17.74 -44.04
N THR A 481 -10.89 -17.46 -45.29
CA THR A 481 -10.09 -17.69 -46.48
C THR A 481 -8.85 -16.77 -46.53
N ILE A 482 -8.03 -16.72 -45.47
CA ILE A 482 -6.75 -16.00 -45.44
C ILE A 482 -5.65 -16.98 -45.85
N LYS A 483 -5.84 -17.58 -47.02
CA LYS A 483 -4.78 -18.23 -47.80
C LYS A 483 -4.62 -17.46 -49.11
N SER A 484 -4.35 -16.16 -49.01
CA SER A 484 -3.76 -15.33 -50.08
C SER A 484 -3.86 -13.84 -49.74
N SER A 485 -3.06 -13.37 -48.79
CA SER A 485 -2.47 -12.03 -48.85
C SER A 485 -1.54 -11.84 -47.65
N ASN A 486 -0.33 -11.38 -47.93
CA ASN A 486 0.66 -10.96 -46.94
C ASN A 486 0.24 -9.62 -46.28
N ASN A 487 -0.99 -9.52 -45.77
CA ASN A 487 -1.48 -8.27 -45.17
C ASN A 487 -1.13 -8.24 -43.68
N ILE A 488 0.17 -8.09 -43.41
CA ILE A 488 0.77 -8.02 -42.07
C ILE A 488 0.05 -6.99 -41.19
N ASP A 489 -0.45 -5.91 -41.78
CA ASP A 489 -1.18 -4.85 -41.08
C ASP A 489 -2.57 -5.27 -40.59
N GLU A 490 -3.31 -6.09 -41.35
CA GLU A 490 -4.58 -6.64 -40.87
C GLU A 490 -4.37 -7.66 -39.76
N ILE A 491 -3.33 -8.49 -39.87
CA ILE A 491 -2.94 -9.42 -38.81
C ILE A 491 -2.54 -8.65 -37.54
N ASN A 492 -1.79 -7.56 -37.67
CA ASN A 492 -1.38 -6.71 -36.55
C ASN A 492 -2.58 -5.96 -35.93
N LYS A 493 -3.52 -5.47 -36.74
CA LYS A 493 -4.77 -4.88 -36.25
C LYS A 493 -5.64 -5.89 -35.52
N LEU A 494 -5.77 -7.12 -36.04
CA LEU A 494 -6.51 -8.20 -35.39
C LEU A 494 -5.86 -8.59 -34.05
N LYS A 495 -4.52 -8.73 -34.02
CA LYS A 495 -3.76 -8.98 -32.78
C LYS A 495 -3.93 -7.87 -31.75
N ASN A 496 -3.93 -6.60 -32.17
CA ASN A 496 -4.13 -5.46 -31.28
C ASN A 496 -5.56 -5.37 -30.75
N SER A 497 -6.57 -5.55 -31.61
CA SER A 497 -7.99 -5.59 -31.21
C SER A 497 -8.28 -6.72 -30.22
N ILE A 498 -7.69 -7.90 -30.43
CA ILE A 498 -7.80 -9.02 -29.50
C ILE A 498 -7.01 -8.75 -28.21
N ARG A 499 -5.84 -8.12 -28.26
CA ARG A 499 -5.09 -7.74 -27.04
C ARG A 499 -5.88 -6.75 -26.18
N GLU A 500 -6.57 -5.80 -26.80
CA GLU A 500 -7.48 -4.88 -26.10
C GLU A 500 -8.73 -5.62 -25.59
N SER A 501 -9.30 -6.55 -26.36
CA SER A 501 -10.40 -7.42 -25.90
C SER A 501 -10.00 -8.30 -24.71
N SER A 502 -8.79 -8.89 -24.71
CA SER A 502 -8.27 -9.68 -23.59
C SER A 502 -7.95 -8.81 -22.37
N ARG A 503 -7.59 -7.54 -22.57
CA ARG A 503 -7.47 -6.56 -21.48
C ARG A 503 -8.83 -6.18 -20.91
N GLU A 504 -9.85 -6.06 -21.75
CA GLU A 504 -11.22 -5.76 -21.34
C GLU A 504 -11.86 -6.95 -20.63
N GLU A 505 -11.63 -8.17 -21.12
CA GLU A 505 -12.05 -9.42 -20.49
C GLU A 505 -11.29 -9.68 -19.16
N ALA A 506 -9.98 -9.40 -19.10
CA ALA A 506 -9.23 -9.42 -17.86
C ALA A 506 -9.74 -8.37 -16.86
N ARG A 507 -10.13 -7.18 -17.33
CA ARG A 507 -10.77 -6.15 -16.49
C ARG A 507 -12.15 -6.57 -16.01
N GLU A 508 -12.96 -7.24 -16.84
CA GLU A 508 -14.25 -7.80 -16.44
C GLU A 508 -14.09 -8.97 -15.45
N LEU A 509 -13.04 -9.79 -15.60
CA LEU A 509 -12.67 -10.82 -14.62
C LEU A 509 -12.19 -10.24 -13.29
N LEU A 510 -11.54 -9.06 -13.30
CA LEU A 510 -11.11 -8.34 -12.10
C LEU A 510 -12.25 -7.59 -11.40
N LYS A 511 -13.31 -7.21 -12.13
CA LYS A 511 -14.48 -6.50 -11.59
C LYS A 511 -15.55 -7.41 -10.97
N LYS A 512 -15.58 -8.69 -11.35
CA LYS A 512 -16.50 -9.71 -10.84
C LYS A 512 -15.84 -10.50 -9.73
#